data_AF-A0AAD9TWS6-F1
#
_entry.id   AF-A0AAD9TWS6-F1
#
_cell.length_a   1.000
_cell.length_b   1.000
_cell.length_c   1.000
_cell.angle_alpha   90.00
_cell.angle_beta   90.00
_cell.angle_gamma   90.00
#
_symmetry.space_group_name_H-M   'P 1'
#
loop_
_entity.id
_entity.type
_entity.pdbx_description
1 polymer ?
#
loop_
_entity_poly.entity_id
_entity_poly.type
_entity_poly.pdbx_seq_one_letter_code
_entity_poly.pdbx_strand_id
1 'polypeptide(L)'
;MLTPKQAQQLAASGSVVSVFESRMNALHTTHSWEFLEIDSIRQYNHLPMAWKSDVIVGVIDSGVWPESESFNDNGLSPVPEKFKGECVPGENFTLANCNRYIINNRVVNILSTLKIHNGISVDDHKS
;
A
#
# COMPACT_ATOMS: atom_id res chain seq x y z
N MET A 1 1.54 -3.58 23.61
CA MET A 1 0.55 -4.61 24.01
C MET A 1 -0.57 -3.97 24.76
N LEU A 2 -1.80 -4.21 24.33
CA LEU A 2 -2.96 -3.99 25.18
C LEU A 2 -3.27 -5.31 25.90
N THR A 3 -3.48 -5.23 27.21
CA THR A 3 -4.10 -6.31 27.97
C THR A 3 -5.58 -6.44 27.57
N PRO A 4 -6.23 -7.60 27.81
CA PRO A 4 -7.66 -7.75 27.56
C PRO A 4 -8.51 -6.64 28.22
N LYS A 5 -8.08 -6.17 29.39
CA LYS A 5 -8.72 -5.05 30.10
C LYS A 5 -8.55 -3.73 29.35
N GLN A 6 -7.35 -3.42 28.86
CA GLN A 6 -7.11 -2.20 28.07
C GLN A 6 -7.85 -2.22 26.73
N ALA A 7 -7.93 -3.39 26.08
CA ALA A 7 -8.72 -3.57 24.87
C ALA A 7 -10.21 -3.28 25.11
N GLN A 8 -10.77 -3.80 26.21
CA GLN A 8 -12.15 -3.49 26.61
C GLN A 8 -12.37 -2.02 26.92
N GLN A 9 -11.44 -1.38 27.64
CA GLN A 9 -11.53 0.05 27.93
C GLN A 9 -11.51 0.89 26.65
N LEU A 10 -10.71 0.49 25.66
CA LEU A 10 -10.64 1.16 24.37
C LEU A 10 -11.92 0.94 23.56
N ALA A 11 -12.44 -0.28 23.52
CA ALA A 11 -13.70 -0.61 22.87
C ALA A 11 -14.91 0.12 23.48
N ALA A 12 -14.85 0.47 24.77
CA ALA A 12 -15.88 1.23 25.47
C ALA A 12 -15.76 2.76 25.29
N SER A 13 -14.70 3.24 24.62
CA SER A 13 -14.53 4.66 24.34
C SER A 13 -15.56 5.12 23.32
N GLY A 14 -16.25 6.24 23.58
CA GLY A 14 -17.22 6.81 22.65
C GLY A 14 -16.64 7.27 21.31
N SER A 15 -15.31 7.32 21.17
CA SER A 15 -14.60 7.66 19.94
C SER A 15 -14.19 6.45 19.08
N VAL A 16 -14.34 5.24 19.62
CA VAL A 16 -13.91 3.98 18.98
C VAL A 16 -15.13 3.27 18.42
N VAL A 17 -15.12 2.98 17.12
CA VAL A 17 -16.25 2.30 16.45
C VAL A 17 -16.20 0.79 16.69
N SER A 18 -15.02 0.20 16.57
CA SER A 18 -14.82 -1.23 16.80
C SER A 18 -13.37 -1.56 17.12
N VAL A 19 -13.18 -2.72 17.76
CA VAL A 19 -11.89 -3.26 18.17
C VAL A 19 -11.84 -4.71 17.74
N PHE A 20 -10.81 -5.09 16.99
CA PHE A 20 -10.60 -6.46 16.56
C PHE A 20 -9.14 -6.88 16.69
N GLU A 21 -8.92 -8.18 16.88
CA GLU A 21 -7.59 -8.75 16.96
C GLU A 21 -6.87 -8.62 15.61
N SER A 22 -5.64 -8.11 15.63
CA SER A 22 -4.80 -8.02 14.45
C SER A 22 -4.33 -9.41 14.03
N ARG A 23 -4.43 -9.69 12.73
CA ARG A 23 -4.02 -10.97 12.13
C ARG A 23 -2.94 -10.73 11.10
N MET A 24 -1.93 -11.59 11.09
CA MET A 24 -0.96 -11.64 9.99
C MET A 24 -1.55 -12.48 8.86
N ASN A 25 -1.47 -11.96 7.63
CA ASN A 25 -1.86 -12.68 6.42
C ASN A 25 -0.59 -13.19 5.70
N ALA A 26 -0.68 -14.36 5.08
CA ALA A 26 0.39 -14.90 4.24
C ALA A 26 0.29 -14.35 2.80
N LEU A 27 1.45 -14.17 2.15
CA LEU A 27 1.53 -13.78 0.74
C LEU A 27 1.12 -14.97 -0.15
N HIS A 28 0.29 -14.73 -1.17
CA HIS A 28 -0.38 -15.81 -1.95
C HIS A 28 -0.32 -15.69 -3.48
N THR A 29 0.55 -14.87 -4.08
CA THR A 29 0.35 -14.43 -5.48
C THR A 29 1.50 -14.74 -6.45
N THR A 30 1.76 -16.02 -6.78
CA THR A 30 2.79 -16.36 -7.79
C THR A 30 2.24 -16.69 -9.20
N HIS A 31 0.93 -16.96 -9.36
CA HIS A 31 0.35 -17.41 -10.65
C HIS A 31 -1.00 -16.74 -11.00
N SER A 32 -1.30 -15.57 -10.43
CA SER A 32 -2.60 -14.91 -10.62
C SER A 32 -2.87 -14.52 -12.07
N TRP A 33 -1.84 -14.16 -12.85
CA TRP A 33 -2.01 -13.69 -14.23
C TRP A 33 -2.50 -14.79 -15.18
N GLU A 34 -1.93 -16.00 -15.08
CA GLU A 34 -2.35 -17.18 -15.84
C GLU A 34 -3.76 -17.62 -15.42
N PHE A 35 -4.03 -17.65 -14.11
CA PHE A 35 -5.36 -18.02 -13.58
C PHE A 35 -6.46 -17.07 -14.05
N LEU A 36 -6.17 -15.77 -14.16
CA LEU A 36 -7.13 -14.76 -14.62
C LEU A 36 -7.21 -14.65 -16.15
N GLU A 37 -6.42 -15.42 -16.89
CA GLU A 37 -6.31 -15.39 -18.36
C GLU A 37 -6.21 -13.96 -18.91
N ILE A 38 -5.43 -13.08 -18.25
CA ILE A 38 -5.50 -11.64 -18.49
C ILE A 38 -5.13 -11.26 -19.93
N ASP A 39 -4.26 -12.05 -20.56
CA ASP A 39 -3.84 -11.90 -21.96
C ASP A 39 -4.98 -12.11 -22.97
N SER A 40 -6.04 -12.81 -22.57
CA SER A 40 -7.24 -13.04 -23.38
C SER A 40 -8.17 -11.81 -23.43
N ILE A 41 -7.99 -10.85 -22.51
CA ILE A 41 -8.87 -9.68 -22.40
C ILE A 41 -8.45 -8.62 -23.42
N ARG A 42 -9.00 -8.73 -24.64
CA ARG A 42 -8.73 -7.82 -25.78
C ARG A 42 -8.89 -6.33 -25.44
N GLN A 43 -9.79 -5.99 -24.53
CA GLN A 43 -10.06 -4.61 -24.13
C GLN A 43 -8.83 -3.95 -23.49
N TYR A 44 -8.05 -4.67 -22.68
CA TYR A 44 -6.84 -4.14 -22.04
C TYR A 44 -5.74 -3.76 -23.04
N ASN A 45 -5.62 -4.51 -24.14
CA ASN A 45 -4.61 -4.27 -25.16
C ASN A 45 -4.91 -3.06 -26.06
N HIS A 46 -6.16 -2.59 -26.08
CA HIS A 46 -6.60 -1.49 -26.94
C HIS A 46 -6.88 -0.18 -26.18
N LEU A 47 -6.74 -0.15 -24.85
CA LEU A 47 -6.91 1.10 -24.10
C LEU A 47 -5.78 2.10 -24.44
N PRO A 48 -6.11 3.36 -24.76
CA PRO A 48 -5.12 4.41 -24.96
C PRO A 48 -4.19 4.51 -23.75
N MET A 49 -2.88 4.67 -24.01
CA MET A 49 -1.87 4.78 -22.96
C MET A 49 -2.15 5.93 -21.97
N ALA A 50 -2.75 7.03 -22.46
CA ALA A 50 -3.20 8.15 -21.65
C ALA A 50 -4.19 7.77 -20.55
N TRP A 51 -5.05 6.77 -20.77
CA TRP A 51 -6.02 6.31 -19.76
C TRP A 51 -5.36 5.39 -18.73
N LYS A 52 -4.34 4.62 -19.15
CA LYS A 52 -3.57 3.74 -18.25
C LYS A 52 -2.70 4.55 -17.27
N SER A 53 -2.22 5.73 -17.67
CA SER A 53 -1.34 6.56 -16.85
C SER A 53 -2.05 7.50 -15.84
N ASP A 54 -3.39 7.62 -15.87
CA ASP A 54 -4.13 8.48 -14.93
C ASP A 54 -4.68 7.72 -13.70
N VAL A 55 -4.42 6.41 -13.60
CA VAL A 55 -4.82 5.59 -12.44
C VAL A 55 -3.63 5.42 -11.50
N ILE A 56 -3.87 5.63 -10.20
CA ILE A 56 -2.87 5.44 -9.15
C ILE A 56 -3.27 4.23 -8.31
N VAL A 57 -2.40 3.23 -8.25
CA VAL A 57 -2.62 2.01 -7.47
C VAL A 57 -1.78 2.09 -6.20
N GLY A 58 -2.44 2.14 -5.05
CA GLY A 58 -1.77 2.04 -3.75
C GLY A 58 -1.50 0.58 -3.39
N VAL A 59 -0.26 0.26 -3.03
CA VAL A 59 0.16 -1.09 -2.64
C VAL A 59 0.69 -1.04 -1.20
N ILE A 60 0.16 -1.92 -0.34
CA ILE A 60 0.64 -2.11 1.03
C ILE A 60 1.32 -3.48 1.06
N ASP A 61 2.65 -3.48 1.00
CA ASP A 61 3.49 -4.68 0.94
C ASP A 61 4.73 -4.50 1.86
N SER A 62 5.59 -5.50 1.88
CA SER A 62 6.89 -5.59 2.52
C SER A 62 7.94 -4.61 1.98
N GLY A 63 7.70 -3.97 0.84
CA GLY A 63 8.59 -2.97 0.26
C GLY A 63 8.51 -2.92 -1.26
N VAL A 64 9.48 -2.22 -1.86
CA VAL A 64 9.64 -2.09 -3.30
C VAL A 64 11.13 -2.18 -3.64
N TRP A 65 11.46 -2.78 -4.79
CA TRP A 65 12.81 -2.86 -5.35
C TRP A 65 12.94 -1.85 -6.50
N PRO A 66 13.22 -0.55 -6.23
CA PRO A 66 13.14 0.53 -7.21
C PRO A 66 14.07 0.37 -8.42
N GLU A 67 15.12 -0.42 -8.30
CA GLU A 67 16.08 -0.74 -9.36
C GLU A 67 15.56 -1.77 -10.38
N SER A 68 14.43 -2.42 -10.13
CA SER A 68 13.84 -3.39 -11.06
C SER A 68 13.35 -2.70 -12.33
N GLU A 69 13.63 -3.31 -13.50
CA GLU A 69 13.16 -2.82 -14.81
C GLU A 69 11.63 -2.73 -14.89
N SER A 70 10.91 -3.48 -14.06
CA SER A 70 9.45 -3.39 -13.95
C SER A 70 8.94 -2.01 -13.52
N PHE A 71 9.81 -1.19 -12.91
CA PHE A 71 9.51 0.17 -12.45
C PHE A 71 10.14 1.26 -13.33
N ASN A 72 10.59 0.91 -14.55
CA ASN A 72 11.07 1.88 -15.51
C ASN A 72 9.94 2.84 -15.92
N ASP A 73 10.22 4.14 -15.91
CA ASP A 73 9.22 5.18 -16.19
C ASP A 73 9.26 5.69 -17.65
N ASN A 74 10.12 5.12 -18.50
CA ASN A 74 10.25 5.48 -19.91
C ASN A 74 8.90 5.39 -20.64
N GLY A 75 8.53 6.47 -21.33
CA GLY A 75 7.25 6.56 -22.05
C GLY A 75 6.03 6.86 -21.18
N LEU A 76 6.18 6.96 -19.85
CA LEU A 76 5.09 7.39 -18.97
C LEU A 76 4.87 8.90 -19.03
N SER A 77 3.58 9.28 -18.99
CA SER A 77 3.14 10.67 -18.85
C SER A 77 3.56 11.25 -17.50
N PRO A 78 3.54 12.60 -17.33
CA PRO A 78 3.76 13.23 -16.03
C PRO A 78 2.83 12.70 -14.94
N VAL A 79 3.26 12.82 -13.68
CA VAL A 79 2.44 12.44 -12.52
C VAL A 79 1.14 13.25 -12.51
N PRO A 80 -0.04 12.64 -12.35
CA PRO A 80 -1.31 13.35 -12.34
C PRO A 80 -1.37 14.44 -11.25
N GLU A 81 -1.87 15.64 -11.57
CA GLU A 81 -1.94 16.78 -10.63
C GLU A 81 -2.77 16.50 -9.36
N LYS A 82 -3.71 15.56 -9.47
CA LYS A 82 -4.55 15.10 -8.36
C LYS A 82 -3.76 14.32 -7.30
N PHE A 83 -2.59 13.77 -7.65
CA PHE A 83 -1.75 13.05 -6.70
C PHE A 83 -1.10 14.03 -5.72
N LYS A 84 -1.26 13.77 -4.42
CA LYS A 84 -0.73 14.58 -3.31
C LYS A 84 0.19 13.80 -2.38
N GLY A 85 0.59 12.58 -2.75
CA GLY A 85 1.52 11.79 -1.96
C GLY A 85 2.94 12.34 -2.07
N GLU A 86 3.78 11.93 -1.12
CA GLU A 86 5.19 12.34 -1.04
C GLU A 86 6.12 11.12 -1.12
N CYS A 87 7.23 11.25 -1.84
CA CYS A 87 8.30 10.26 -1.78
C CYS A 87 9.07 10.42 -0.46
N VAL A 88 8.92 9.47 0.46
CA VAL A 88 9.56 9.54 1.78
C VAL A 88 10.82 8.67 1.78
N PRO A 89 12.01 9.22 2.07
CA PRO A 89 13.23 8.43 2.25
C PRO A 89 13.12 7.44 3.41
N GLY A 90 13.83 6.33 3.31
CA GLY A 90 13.85 5.27 4.31
C GLY A 90 15.15 4.48 4.28
N GLU A 91 15.17 3.34 4.98
CA GLU A 91 16.31 2.43 4.95
C GLU A 91 16.50 1.89 3.53
N ASN A 92 17.70 2.11 2.95
CA ASN A 92 18.04 1.76 1.57
C ASN A 92 17.10 2.34 0.49
N PHE A 93 16.40 3.44 0.80
CA PHE A 93 15.52 4.13 -0.15
C PHE A 93 15.69 5.65 -0.05
N THR A 94 16.07 6.29 -1.15
CA THR A 94 16.31 7.73 -1.25
C THR A 94 15.30 8.40 -2.17
N LEU A 95 15.26 9.75 -2.19
CA LEU A 95 14.40 10.49 -3.13
C LEU A 95 14.70 10.15 -4.60
N ALA A 96 15.94 9.76 -4.92
CA ALA A 96 16.33 9.37 -6.27
C ALA A 96 15.71 8.03 -6.72
N ASN A 97 15.16 7.25 -5.79
CA ASN A 97 14.48 5.99 -6.11
C ASN A 97 13.02 6.19 -6.52
N CYS A 98 12.44 7.37 -6.29
CA CYS A 98 11.13 7.71 -6.84
C CYS A 98 11.26 8.26 -8.27
N ASN A 99 10.30 7.89 -9.12
CA ASN A 99 10.23 8.29 -10.51
C ASN A 99 8.75 8.45 -10.92
N ARG A 100 8.41 8.57 -12.21
CA ARG A 100 7.00 8.71 -12.63
C ARG A 100 6.18 7.43 -12.44
N TYR A 101 6.81 6.29 -12.19
CA TYR A 101 6.15 5.03 -11.82
C TYR A 101 5.97 4.95 -10.30
N ILE A 102 7.06 5.05 -9.53
CA ILE A 102 7.07 5.04 -8.07
C ILE A 102 6.95 6.49 -7.58
N ILE A 103 5.72 7.00 -7.58
CA ILE A 103 5.41 8.40 -7.23
C ILE A 103 5.26 8.63 -5.71
N ASN A 104 5.00 7.57 -4.95
CA ASN A 104 4.98 7.53 -3.49
C ASN A 104 5.79 6.33 -3.03
N ASN A 105 6.58 6.51 -1.99
CA ASN A 105 6.97 5.39 -1.16
C ASN A 105 6.92 5.85 0.30
N ARG A 106 6.27 5.04 1.13
CA ARG A 106 6.28 5.23 2.58
C ARG A 106 6.50 3.88 3.22
N VAL A 107 7.73 3.68 3.69
CA VAL A 107 8.03 2.54 4.56
C VAL A 107 7.39 2.82 5.91
N VAL A 108 6.25 2.20 6.16
CA VAL A 108 5.66 2.14 7.49
C VAL A 108 6.27 0.91 8.14
N ASN A 109 7.26 1.09 9.02
CA ASN A 109 7.72 -0.01 9.84
C ASN A 109 6.60 -0.33 10.84
N ILE A 110 5.81 -1.34 10.46
CA ILE A 110 4.72 -1.88 11.26
C ILE A 110 5.29 -2.35 12.61
N LEU A 111 6.55 -2.81 12.69
CA LEU A 111 7.19 -3.28 13.93
C LEU A 111 7.70 -2.16 14.86
N SER A 112 7.84 -0.92 14.37
CA SER A 112 8.21 0.23 15.20
C SER A 112 7.00 1.09 15.58
N THR A 113 6.00 1.16 14.70
CA THR A 113 4.72 1.85 14.97
C THR A 113 3.78 0.96 15.79
N LEU A 114 3.76 -0.35 15.52
CA LEU A 114 3.41 -1.36 16.50
C LEU A 114 4.71 -1.88 17.11
N LYS A 115 5.07 -1.44 18.32
CA LYS A 115 5.82 -2.35 19.21
C LYS A 115 5.08 -3.68 19.17
N ILE A 116 5.60 -4.69 18.47
CA ILE A 116 4.93 -5.98 18.24
C ILE A 116 4.70 -6.63 19.59
N HIS A 117 3.59 -6.33 20.23
CA HIS A 117 3.06 -7.11 21.32
C HIS A 117 1.53 -7.08 21.15
N ASN A 118 1.00 -8.18 20.61
CA ASN A 118 -0.40 -8.63 20.51
C ASN A 118 -1.46 -7.61 20.08
N GLY A 119 -1.32 -7.13 18.84
CA GLY A 119 -2.36 -7.25 17.83
C GLY A 119 -3.79 -6.81 18.16
N ILE A 120 -4.04 -5.51 18.22
CA ILE A 120 -5.39 -4.94 18.19
C ILE A 120 -5.40 -3.75 17.23
N SER A 121 -6.32 -3.76 16.26
CA SER A 121 -6.57 -2.64 15.35
C SER A 121 -7.83 -1.90 15.79
N VAL A 122 -7.80 -0.57 15.69
CA VAL A 122 -8.84 0.33 16.21
C VAL A 122 -9.27 1.25 15.08
N ASP A 123 -10.56 1.25 14.78
CA ASP A 123 -11.15 2.17 13.82
C ASP A 123 -11.72 3.39 14.55
N ASP A 124 -11.08 4.54 14.35
CA ASP A 124 -11.48 5.83 14.94
C ASP A 124 -12.28 6.67 13.95
N HIS A 125 -13.33 7.32 14.43
CA HIS A 125 -14.08 8.32 13.65
C HIS A 125 -13.37 9.68 13.77
N LYS A 126 -12.81 10.21 12.68
CA LYS A 126 -12.53 11.65 12.60
C LYS A 126 -13.82 12.38 12.21
N SER A 127 -14.40 13.11 13.17
CA SER A 127 -15.35 14.19 12.92
C SER A 127 -14.61 15.47 12.58
#